data_AF-A0A2V7RHS2-F1
#
_entry.id   AF-A0A2V7RHS2-F1
#
_cell.length_a   1.000
_cell.length_b   1.000
_cell.length_c   1.000
_cell.angle_alpha   90.00
_cell.angle_beta   90.00
_cell.angle_gamma   90.00
#
_symmetry.space_group_name_H-M   'P 1'
#
loop_
_entity.id
_entity.type
_entity.pdbx_description
1 polymer ?
#
loop_
_entity_poly.entity_id
_entity_poly.type
_entity_poly.pdbx_seq_one_letter_code
_entity_poly.pdbx_strand_id
1 'polypeptide(L)'
;ALVHAEWRLPVPFLSLKLGPWARTPAAAVLAPYVATGWTARPVPGTPWRATPDARVTYGAGLEWLGVFRLDVGVGAQSWRVRFAFDVTRDFWGLL
;
A
#
# COMPACT_ATOMS: atom_id res chain seq x y z
N ALA A 1 9.15 -16.35 1.93
CA ALA A 1 9.78 -15.03 2.01
C ALA A 1 9.00 -14.03 1.16
N LEU A 2 9.18 -12.74 1.43
CA LEU A 2 8.61 -11.63 0.67
C LEU A 2 9.72 -10.63 0.38
N VAL A 3 9.84 -10.20 -0.88
CA VAL A 3 10.69 -9.09 -1.31
C VAL A 3 9.78 -8.02 -1.89
N HIS A 4 9.98 -6.76 -1.48
CA HIS A 4 9.16 -5.62 -1.89
C HIS A 4 10.07 -4.46 -2.26
N ALA A 5 9.90 -3.93 -3.46
CA ALA A 5 10.58 -2.73 -3.93
C ALA A 5 9.53 -1.67 -4.26
N GLU A 6 9.66 -0.51 -3.64
CA GLU A 6 8.74 0.62 -3.80
C GLU A 6 9.53 1.88 -4.17
N TRP A 7 9.00 2.66 -5.10
CA TRP A 7 9.51 3.98 -5.44
C TRP A 7 8.56 5.04 -4.95
N ARG A 8 9.05 6.02 -4.20
CA ARG A 8 8.22 7.03 -3.55
C ARG A 8 8.38 8.35 -4.28
N LEU A 9 7.32 8.78 -4.97
CA LEU A 9 7.33 9.95 -5.83
C LEU A 9 6.36 10.99 -5.26
N PRO A 10 6.84 12.17 -4.82
CA PRO A 10 5.95 13.25 -4.44
C PRO A 10 5.20 13.75 -5.69
N VAL A 11 3.88 13.81 -5.60
CA VAL A 11 3.00 14.29 -6.66
C VAL A 11 2.11 15.43 -6.15
N PRO A 12 1.80 16.43 -7.00
CA PRO A 12 0.80 17.44 -6.65
C PRO A 12 -0.54 16.77 -6.32
N PHE A 13 -1.19 17.22 -5.25
CA PHE A 13 -2.45 16.64 -4.80
C PHE A 13 -3.42 17.69 -4.25
N LEU A 14 -4.68 17.28 -4.07
CA LEU A 14 -5.75 18.14 -3.61
C LEU A 14 -5.42 18.72 -2.22
N SER A 15 -5.44 20.05 -2.15
CA SER A 15 -5.27 20.79 -0.90
C SER A 15 -6.63 21.19 -0.35
N LEU A 16 -6.97 20.67 0.82
CA LEU A 16 -8.22 20.94 1.53
C LEU A 16 -8.01 22.09 2.51
N LYS A 17 -8.96 23.04 2.53
CA LYS A 17 -8.99 24.09 3.56
C LYS A 17 -9.66 23.54 4.81
N LEU A 18 -8.97 23.65 5.95
CA LEU A 18 -9.46 23.30 7.27
C LEU A 18 -9.73 24.61 8.02
N GLY A 19 -10.83 25.29 7.67
CA GLY A 19 -11.18 26.59 8.22
C GLY A 19 -10.38 27.78 7.62
N PRO A 20 -10.42 28.96 8.27
CA PRO A 20 -9.85 30.19 7.70
C PRO A 20 -8.33 30.22 7.66
N TRP A 21 -7.66 29.48 8.54
CA TRP A 21 -6.21 29.61 8.78
C TRP A 21 -5.40 28.34 8.49
N ALA A 22 -6.04 27.18 8.33
CA ALA A 22 -5.35 25.92 8.08
C ALA A 22 -5.68 25.33 6.72
N ARG A 23 -4.69 24.73 6.09
CA ARG A 23 -4.77 24.09 4.78
C ARG A 23 -3.89 22.86 4.78
N THR A 24 -4.37 21.77 4.20
CA THR A 24 -3.56 20.56 4.07
C THR A 24 -2.46 20.74 3.03
N PRO A 25 -1.32 20.06 3.18
CA PRO A 25 -0.30 20.00 2.15
C PRO A 25 -0.91 19.61 0.79
N ALA A 26 -0.52 20.34 -0.26
CA ALA A 26 -0.96 20.08 -1.64
C ALA A 26 -0.13 18.96 -2.31
N ALA A 27 0.20 17.92 -1.54
CA ALA A 27 1.11 16.87 -1.96
C ALA A 27 0.64 15.52 -1.44
N ALA A 28 0.80 14.51 -2.29
CA ALA A 28 0.67 13.10 -1.96
C ALA A 28 1.95 12.38 -2.40
N VAL A 29 2.15 11.16 -1.92
CA VAL A 29 3.21 10.27 -2.42
C VAL A 29 2.55 9.19 -3.25
N LEU A 30 2.88 9.15 -4.53
CA LEU A 30 2.59 8.00 -5.39
C LEU A 30 3.71 6.99 -5.21
N ALA A 31 3.34 5.76 -4.90
CA ALA A 31 4.22 4.70 -4.47
C ALA A 31 4.06 3.44 -5.35
N PRO A 32 4.45 3.47 -6.65
CA PRO A 32 4.48 2.24 -7.44
C PRO A 32 5.42 1.22 -6.80
N TYR A 33 5.02 -0.04 -6.84
CA TYR A 33 5.78 -1.12 -6.25
C TYR A 33 5.72 -2.41 -7.07
N VAL A 34 6.74 -3.23 -6.86
CA VAL A 34 6.77 -4.64 -7.25
C VAL A 34 7.10 -5.48 -6.03
N ALA A 35 6.30 -6.51 -5.80
CA ALA A 35 6.48 -7.46 -4.71
C ALA A 35 6.58 -8.88 -5.26
N THR A 36 7.44 -9.70 -4.66
CA THR A 36 7.54 -11.13 -4.97
C THR A 36 7.53 -11.95 -3.69
N GLY A 37 6.66 -12.96 -3.64
CA GLY A 37 6.44 -13.79 -2.46
C GLY A 37 6.37 -15.27 -2.81
N TRP A 38 7.00 -16.10 -1.98
CA TRP A 38 6.92 -17.55 -2.07
C TRP A 38 6.91 -18.17 -0.67
N THR A 39 6.35 -19.37 -0.55
CA THR A 39 6.42 -20.13 0.69
C THR A 39 6.56 -21.61 0.39
N ALA A 40 7.70 -22.19 0.80
CA ALA A 40 8.00 -23.59 0.56
C ALA A 40 7.09 -24.55 1.35
N ARG A 41 6.46 -24.05 2.42
CA ARG A 41 5.55 -24.81 3.29
C ARG A 41 4.31 -23.98 3.63
N PRO A 42 3.17 -24.62 3.96
CA PRO A 42 2.03 -23.92 4.54
C PRO A 42 2.45 -23.21 5.83
N VAL A 43 1.87 -22.04 6.10
CA VAL A 43 2.18 -21.28 7.31
C VAL A 43 1.11 -21.59 8.37
N PRO A 44 1.48 -22.21 9.51
CA PRO A 44 0.52 -22.55 10.57
C PRO A 44 -0.29 -21.33 11.04
N GLY A 45 -1.58 -21.50 11.26
CA GLY A 45 -2.47 -20.43 11.72
C GLY A 45 -2.90 -19.42 10.65
N THR A 46 -2.55 -19.63 9.37
CA THR A 46 -3.00 -18.78 8.26
C THR A 46 -3.64 -19.62 7.16
N PRO A 47 -4.49 -19.04 6.29
CA PRO A 47 -5.02 -19.75 5.12
C PRO A 47 -3.97 -19.94 4.00
N TRP A 48 -2.70 -19.60 4.24
CA TRP A 48 -1.67 -19.59 3.21
C TRP A 48 -1.16 -21.00 2.89
N ARG A 49 -1.36 -21.39 1.64
CA ARG A 49 -0.86 -22.66 1.09
C ARG A 49 0.59 -22.53 0.66
N ALA A 50 1.31 -23.65 0.62
CA ALA A 50 2.61 -23.72 -0.02
C ALA A 50 2.50 -23.23 -1.47
N THR A 51 3.36 -22.29 -1.85
CA THR A 51 3.55 -21.82 -3.23
C THR A 51 5.03 -21.99 -3.55
N PRO A 52 5.40 -23.12 -4.19
CA PRO A 52 6.78 -23.42 -4.56
C PRO A 52 7.35 -22.34 -5.48
N ASP A 53 6.53 -21.79 -6.35
CA ASP A 53 6.90 -20.72 -7.27
C ASP A 53 6.72 -19.33 -6.67
N ALA A 54 7.63 -18.43 -7.04
CA ALA A 54 7.54 -17.02 -6.70
C ALA A 54 6.34 -16.35 -7.39
N ARG A 55 5.46 -15.74 -6.60
CA ARG A 55 4.33 -14.96 -7.07
C ARG A 55 4.68 -13.48 -7.09
N VAL A 56 4.46 -12.84 -8.22
CA VAL A 56 4.80 -11.43 -8.43
C VAL A 56 3.53 -10.61 -8.41
N THR A 57 3.57 -9.47 -7.73
CA THR A 57 2.49 -8.49 -7.69
C THR A 57 3.05 -7.14 -8.10
N TYR A 58 2.36 -6.47 -9.01
CA TYR A 58 2.65 -5.09 -9.38
C TYR A 58 1.52 -4.22 -8.84
N GLY A 59 1.85 -3.03 -8.35
CA GLY A 59 0.84 -2.16 -7.79
C GLY A 59 1.32 -0.74 -7.60
N ALA A 60 0.44 0.07 -7.04
CA ALA A 60 0.76 1.42 -6.61
C ALA A 60 -0.01 1.75 -5.34
N GLY A 61 0.70 2.37 -4.40
CA GLY A 61 0.14 3.05 -3.25
C GLY A 61 -0.05 4.53 -3.53
N LEU A 62 -1.07 5.15 -2.96
CA LEU A 62 -1.23 6.58 -2.86
C LEU A 62 -1.34 6.96 -1.39
N GLU A 63 -0.37 7.75 -0.91
CA GLU A 63 -0.35 8.24 0.46
C GLU A 63 -0.62 9.72 0.52
N TRP A 64 -1.48 10.16 1.45
CA TRP A 64 -1.73 11.58 1.69
C TRP A 64 -1.78 11.90 3.19
N LEU A 65 -1.36 13.12 3.52
CA LEU A 65 -1.31 13.66 4.90
C LEU A 65 -0.38 12.92 5.87
N GLY A 66 0.36 11.92 5.40
CA GLY A 66 1.12 10.99 6.28
C GLY A 66 0.21 10.09 7.13
N VAL A 67 -1.09 10.06 6.83
CA VAL A 67 -2.10 9.36 7.64
C VAL A 67 -2.79 8.26 6.84
N PHE A 68 -3.12 8.53 5.59
CA PHE A 68 -3.92 7.64 4.77
C PHE A 68 -3.07 7.03 3.67
N ARG A 69 -3.27 5.74 3.43
CA ARG A 69 -2.67 5.01 2.31
C ARG A 69 -3.72 4.17 1.61
N LEU A 70 -3.83 4.32 0.30
CA LEU A 70 -4.63 3.47 -0.58
C LEU A 70 -3.70 2.66 -1.47
N ASP A 71 -3.75 1.34 -1.39
CA ASP A 71 -3.00 0.45 -2.29
C ASP A 71 -3.92 -0.25 -3.27
N VAL A 72 -3.47 -0.33 -4.52
CA VAL A 72 -4.01 -1.23 -5.54
C VAL A 72 -2.89 -2.12 -6.06
N GLY A 73 -3.16 -3.41 -6.16
CA GLY A 73 -2.19 -4.39 -6.66
C GLY A 73 -2.84 -5.43 -7.55
N VAL A 74 -2.12 -5.87 -8.58
CA VAL A 74 -2.49 -6.97 -9.47
C VAL A 74 -1.44 -8.07 -9.42
N GLY A 75 -1.88 -9.29 -9.13
CA GLY A 75 -0.99 -10.45 -9.14
C GLY A 75 -0.74 -10.94 -10.56
N ALA A 76 0.52 -11.00 -10.99
CA ALA A 76 0.92 -11.35 -12.35
C ALA A 76 0.40 -12.73 -12.81
N GLN A 77 0.40 -13.70 -11.89
CA GLN A 77 -0.02 -15.08 -12.20
C GLN A 77 -1.54 -15.28 -12.08
N SER A 78 -2.20 -14.56 -11.18
CA SER A 78 -3.62 -14.78 -10.89
C SER A 78 -4.55 -13.78 -11.58
N TRP A 79 -3.99 -12.69 -12.09
CA TRP A 79 -4.72 -11.54 -12.63
C TRP A 79 -5.77 -10.95 -11.68
N ARG A 80 -5.66 -11.25 -10.39
CA ARG A 80 -6.56 -10.74 -9.37
C ARG A 80 -6.09 -9.36 -8.94
N VAL A 81 -7.00 -8.40 -9.02
CA VAL A 81 -6.84 -7.07 -8.45
C VAL A 81 -7.25 -7.11 -6.99
N ARG A 82 -6.46 -6.45 -6.14
CA ARG A 82 -6.73 -6.26 -4.72
C ARG A 82 -6.59 -4.78 -4.39
N PHE A 83 -7.40 -4.35 -3.43
CA PHE A 83 -7.38 -3.01 -2.89
C PHE A 83 -7.22 -3.10 -1.38
N ALA A 84 -6.43 -2.20 -0.81
CA ALA A 84 -6.27 -2.04 0.62
C ALA A 84 -6.32 -0.55 0.95
N PHE A 85 -6.97 -0.22 2.06
CA PHE A 85 -7.01 1.13 2.58
C PHE A 85 -6.56 1.09 4.03
N ASP A 86 -5.44 1.75 4.29
CA ASP A 86 -4.78 1.76 5.59
C ASP A 86 -4.77 3.17 6.16
N VAL A 87 -4.93 3.23 7.47
CA VAL A 87 -4.86 4.45 8.27
C VAL A 87 -3.74 4.26 9.28
N THR A 88 -2.80 5.21 9.35
CA THR A 88 -1.67 5.15 10.28
C THR A 88 -2.16 4.95 11.72
N ARG A 89 -1.40 4.19 12.51
CA ARG A 89 -1.76 3.88 13.89
C ARG A 89 -1.83 5.14 14.76
N ASP A 90 -1.00 6.14 14.45
CA ASP A 90 -0.93 7.40 15.19
C ASP A 90 -2.23 8.19 15.14
N PHE A 91 -3.05 7.99 14.11
CA PHE A 91 -4.37 8.59 14.01
C PHE A 91 -5.32 8.09 15.12
N TRP A 92 -5.22 6.81 15.49
CA TRP A 92 -6.09 6.20 16.50
C TRP A 92 -5.70 6.58 17.93
N GLY A 93 -4.47 7.05 18.15
CA GLY A 93 -4.05 7.57 19.46
C GLY A 93 -4.57 8.99 19.76
N LEU A 94 -5.19 9.65 18.77
CA LEU A 94 -5.72 11.01 18.87
C LEU A 94 -7.25 11.06 19.07
N LEU A 95 -7.92 9.90 19.07
CA LEU A 95 -9.35 9.72 19.35
C LEU A 95 -9.55 9.28 20.80
#